data_AF-A0A139MGV6-F1
#
_entry.id   AF-A0A139MGV6-F1
#
_cell.length_a   1.000
_cell.length_b   1.000
_cell.length_c   1.000
_cell.angle_alpha   90.00
_cell.angle_beta   90.00
_cell.angle_gamma   90.00
#
_symmetry.space_group_name_H-M   'P 1'
#
loop_
_entity.id
_entity.type
_entity.pdbx_description
1 polymer ?
#
loop_
_entity_poly.entity_id
_entity_poly.type
_entity_poly.pdbx_seq_one_letter_code
_entity_poly.pdbx_strand_id
1 'polypeptide(L)'
;MKKILFGFLGVLLILDIGFFGENISYTQTIYFAHVQGKVNTKTTKNSAGTLGHYNYTVKGVNSRGALREIHLETDQELHAGTYLEIHADNKKDATSWKIRKEYEIPRTVLDKLDE
;
A
#
# COMPACT_ATOMS: atom_id res chain seq x y z
N MET A 1 8.66 28.75 -32.91
CA MET A 1 7.34 28.15 -33.15
C MET A 1 7.36 26.72 -32.66
N LYS A 2 6.75 26.44 -31.51
CA LYS A 2 6.58 25.10 -30.93
C LYS A 2 5.47 24.39 -31.67
N LYS A 3 5.67 23.12 -32.03
CA LYS A 3 4.67 22.02 -31.95
C LYS A 3 5.32 20.75 -32.48
N ILE A 4 4.81 19.61 -31.99
CA ILE A 4 5.19 18.22 -32.30
C ILE A 4 6.25 17.63 -31.36
N LEU A 5 5.83 17.24 -30.15
CA LEU A 5 6.33 16.02 -29.52
C LEU A 5 5.42 15.57 -28.35
N PHE A 6 4.17 15.17 -28.61
CA PHE A 6 3.34 14.50 -27.59
C PHE A 6 2.42 13.45 -28.23
N GLY A 7 3.00 12.53 -29.00
CA GLY A 7 2.25 11.47 -29.70
C GLY A 7 2.47 10.05 -29.17
N PHE A 8 3.33 9.83 -28.16
CA PHE A 8 3.75 8.48 -27.77
C PHE A 8 3.74 8.16 -26.27
N LEU A 9 3.19 9.06 -25.42
CA LEU A 9 3.11 8.81 -23.97
C LEU A 9 1.73 8.26 -23.52
N GLY A 10 0.73 8.27 -24.40
CA GLY A 10 -0.63 7.81 -24.07
C GLY A 10 -0.87 6.30 -24.24
N VAL A 11 -0.03 5.60 -25.01
CA VAL A 11 -0.30 4.19 -25.40
C VAL A 11 0.29 3.18 -24.41
N LEU A 12 1.23 3.58 -23.55
CA LEU A 12 1.77 2.69 -22.51
C LEU A 12 0.87 2.56 -21.26
N LEU A 13 -0.19 3.37 -21.13
CA LEU A 13 -1.07 3.36 -19.95
C LEU A 13 -2.23 2.35 -20.02
N ILE A 14 -2.36 1.59 -21.11
CA ILE A 14 -3.56 0.74 -21.36
C ILE A 14 -3.29 -0.75 -21.13
N LEU A 15 -2.07 -1.17 -20.76
CA LEU A 15 -1.72 -2.61 -20.76
C LEU A 15 -1.56 -3.30 -19.40
N ASP A 16 -1.70 -2.61 -18.25
CA ASP A 16 -1.51 -3.24 -16.93
C ASP A 16 -2.72 -3.17 -15.97
N ILE A 17 -3.94 -2.86 -16.46
CA ILE A 17 -5.19 -3.04 -15.70
C ILE A 17 -5.77 -4.45 -15.91
N GLY A 18 -4.90 -5.46 -15.90
CA GLY A 18 -5.28 -6.81 -16.36
C GLY A 18 -4.50 -7.95 -15.72
N PHE A 19 -4.45 -8.02 -14.39
CA PHE A 19 -4.42 -9.32 -13.70
C PHE A 19 -5.02 -9.21 -12.29
N PHE A 20 -6.34 -8.95 -12.24
CA PHE A 20 -7.16 -9.27 -11.08
C PHE A 20 -7.30 -10.80 -11.02
N GLY A 21 -6.32 -11.47 -10.45
CA GLY A 21 -6.30 -12.92 -10.38
C GLY A 21 -5.48 -13.37 -9.18
N GLU A 22 -6.11 -13.34 -8.01
CA GLU A 22 -6.06 -14.41 -7.01
C GLU A 22 -6.87 -13.99 -5.78
N ASN A 23 -8.05 -14.59 -5.63
CA ASN A 23 -8.75 -14.79 -4.36
C ASN A 23 -8.86 -13.58 -3.41
N ILE A 24 -9.34 -12.43 -3.87
CA ILE A 24 -9.85 -11.40 -2.95
C ILE A 24 -11.13 -11.96 -2.34
N SER A 25 -10.98 -12.64 -1.21
CA SER A 25 -12.08 -13.08 -0.38
C SER A 25 -13.01 -11.89 -0.16
N TYR A 26 -14.32 -12.07 -0.38
CA TYR A 26 -15.38 -11.06 -0.25
C TYR A 26 -15.39 -10.31 1.11
N THR A 27 -14.53 -10.70 2.05
CA THR A 27 -14.38 -10.12 3.39
C THR A 27 -13.23 -9.11 3.52
N GLN A 28 -12.39 -8.90 2.50
CA GLN A 28 -11.25 -7.99 2.58
C GLN A 28 -11.59 -6.59 2.06
N THR A 29 -11.21 -5.57 2.83
CA THR A 29 -11.34 -4.15 2.43
C THR A 29 -9.96 -3.61 2.09
N ILE A 30 -9.87 -2.90 0.97
CA ILE A 30 -8.63 -2.24 0.52
C ILE A 30 -8.52 -0.86 1.18
N TYR A 31 -7.37 -0.61 1.79
CA TYR A 31 -6.97 0.68 2.35
C TYR A 31 -5.67 1.13 1.71
N PHE A 32 -5.52 2.43 1.49
CA PHE A 32 -4.25 3.03 1.09
C PHE A 32 -3.63 3.71 2.30
N ALA A 33 -2.33 3.59 2.48
CA ALA A 33 -1.62 4.20 3.59
C ALA A 33 -0.33 4.87 3.14
N HIS A 34 0.11 5.87 3.89
CA HIS A 34 1.39 6.54 3.71
C HIS A 34 2.28 6.24 4.93
N VAL A 35 3.47 5.68 4.69
CA VAL A 35 4.41 5.32 5.76
C VAL A 35 5.07 6.59 6.29
N GLN A 36 4.65 7.05 7.48
CA GLN A 36 5.17 8.26 8.13
C GLN A 36 6.32 8.01 9.13
N GLY A 37 6.72 6.75 9.37
CA GLY A 37 8.01 6.45 10.02
C GLY A 37 7.99 5.97 11.48
N LYS A 38 6.88 5.43 12.00
CA LYS A 38 6.92 4.66 13.26
C LYS A 38 7.05 3.17 12.97
N VAL A 39 8.26 2.65 13.17
CA VAL A 39 8.59 1.23 13.00
C VAL A 39 8.81 0.61 14.36
N ASN A 40 8.03 -0.40 14.72
CA ASN A 40 8.33 -1.26 15.85
C ASN A 40 9.06 -2.50 15.33
N THR A 41 10.38 -2.56 15.52
CA THR A 41 11.16 -3.73 15.12
C THR A 41 11.02 -4.83 16.18
N LYS A 42 10.61 -6.02 15.77
CA LYS A 42 10.65 -7.23 16.61
C LYS A 42 11.59 -8.24 15.99
N THR A 43 12.72 -8.45 16.64
CA THR A 43 13.65 -9.51 16.24
C THR A 43 13.24 -10.82 16.88
N THR A 44 12.88 -11.82 16.08
CA THR A 44 12.62 -13.18 16.57
C THR A 44 13.77 -14.08 16.13
N LYS A 45 14.46 -14.69 17.10
CA LYS A 45 15.43 -15.76 16.80
C LYS A 45 14.68 -17.07 16.69
N ASN A 46 14.68 -17.68 15.52
CA ASN A 46 14.22 -19.05 15.33
C ASN A 46 15.44 -19.98 15.21
N SER A 47 15.21 -21.30 15.21
CA SER A 47 16.29 -22.30 15.09
C SER A 47 17.07 -22.23 13.76
N ALA A 48 16.59 -21.45 12.79
CA ALA A 48 17.21 -21.25 11.47
C ALA A 48 17.98 -19.91 11.34
N GLY A 49 17.96 -19.04 12.35
CA GLY A 49 18.64 -17.76 12.34
C GLY A 49 17.84 -16.62 12.99
N THR A 50 18.28 -15.39 12.77
CA THR A 50 17.58 -14.19 13.22
C THR A 50 16.65 -13.72 12.10
N LEU A 51 15.33 -13.81 12.29
CA LEU A 51 14.36 -13.17 11.41
C LEU A 51 13.96 -11.83 12.05
N GLY A 52 14.21 -10.74 11.32
CA GLY A 52 13.68 -9.44 11.67
C GLY A 52 12.26 -9.33 11.15
N HIS A 53 11.29 -9.21 12.05
CA HIS A 53 9.93 -8.82 11.68
C HIS A 53 9.75 -7.34 12.00
N TYR A 54 9.19 -6.61 11.05
CA TYR A 54 8.85 -5.21 11.19
C TYR A 54 7.35 -5.10 11.39
N ASN A 55 6.96 -4.43 12.47
CA ASN A 55 5.57 -4.14 12.78
C ASN A 55 5.32 -2.66 12.62
N TYR A 56 4.41 -2.31 11.72
CA TYR A 56 3.98 -0.94 11.48
C TYR A 56 2.54 -0.78 11.91
N THR A 57 2.24 0.35 12.54
CA THR A 57 0.87 0.83 12.72
C THR A 57 0.69 1.99 11.75
N VAL A 58 -0.10 1.78 10.70
CA VAL A 58 -0.34 2.77 9.66
C VAL A 58 -1.79 3.21 9.65
N LYS A 59 -2.01 4.50 9.36
CA LYS A 59 -3.36 5.02 9.09
C LYS A 59 -3.69 4.78 7.62
N GLY A 60 -4.69 3.96 7.38
CA GLY A 60 -5.20 3.65 6.06
C GLY A 60 -6.52 4.36 5.75
N VAL A 61 -6.70 4.76 4.50
CA VAL A 61 -7.94 5.34 3.97
C VAL A 61 -8.46 4.44 2.86
N ASN A 62 -9.72 4.00 2.95
CA ASN A 62 -10.33 3.23 1.87
C ASN A 62 -10.90 4.14 0.76
N SER A 63 -11.36 3.57 -0.34
CA SER A 63 -11.93 4.32 -1.47
C SER A 63 -13.16 5.16 -1.13
N ARG A 64 -13.83 4.89 0.01
CA ARG A 64 -14.96 5.68 0.53
C ARG A 64 -14.51 6.82 1.44
N GLY A 65 -13.20 6.97 1.64
CA GLY A 65 -12.62 7.94 2.55
C GLY A 65 -12.75 7.58 4.02
N ALA A 66 -13.00 6.33 4.37
CA ALA A 66 -13.02 5.89 5.77
C ALA A 66 -11.61 5.62 6.27
N LEU A 67 -11.27 6.24 7.40
CA LEU A 67 -9.99 6.09 8.09
C LEU A 67 -9.99 4.85 8.98
N ARG A 68 -8.88 4.13 8.99
CA ARG A 68 -8.66 2.97 9.87
C ARG A 68 -7.19 2.83 10.22
N GLU A 69 -6.89 2.55 11.48
CA GLU A 69 -5.56 2.08 11.87
C GLU A 69 -5.41 0.59 11.54
N ILE A 70 -4.31 0.25 10.86
CA ILE A 70 -4.03 -1.10 10.39
C ILE A 70 -2.67 -1.53 10.91
N HIS A 71 -2.63 -2.74 11.49
CA HIS A 71 -1.38 -3.38 11.85
C HIS A 71 -0.82 -4.14 10.66
N LEU A 72 0.43 -3.84 10.33
CA LEU A 72 1.14 -4.42 9.21
C LEU A 72 2.40 -5.11 9.73
N GLU A 73 2.41 -6.44 9.64
CA GLU A 73 3.60 -7.25 9.93
C GLU A 73 4.28 -7.64 8.61
N THR A 74 5.59 -7.44 8.51
CA THR A 74 6.34 -7.78 7.30
C THR A 74 7.81 -8.08 7.59
N ASP A 75 8.42 -8.89 6.75
CA ASP A 75 9.86 -9.20 6.78
C ASP A 75 10.70 -8.16 6.02
N GLN A 76 10.06 -7.22 5.30
CA GLN A 76 10.73 -6.14 4.60
C GLN A 76 10.63 -4.81 5.35
N GLU A 77 11.74 -4.08 5.39
CA GLU A 77 11.73 -2.71 5.89
C GLU A 77 11.01 -1.78 4.91
N LEU A 78 10.11 -0.94 5.41
CA LEU A 78 9.35 0.04 4.65
C LEU A 78 9.90 1.43 4.95
N HIS A 79 10.32 2.13 3.90
CA HIS A 79 10.86 3.47 4.03
C HIS A 79 9.75 4.50 4.22
N ALA A 80 10.04 5.54 5.01
CA ALA A 80 9.17 6.71 5.10
C ALA A 80 8.97 7.32 3.70
N GLY A 81 7.75 7.78 3.39
CA GLY A 81 7.39 8.24 2.05
C GLY A 81 6.77 7.16 1.15
N THR A 82 6.81 5.89 1.57
CA THR A 82 6.24 4.80 0.77
C THR A 82 4.72 4.79 0.89
N TYR A 83 4.04 4.70 -0.25
CA TYR A 83 2.61 4.43 -0.27
C TYR A 83 2.32 2.94 -0.39
N LEU A 84 1.29 2.49 0.32
CA LEU A 84 0.91 1.08 0.39
C LEU A 84 -0.56 0.92 -0.02
N GLU A 85 -0.85 -0.13 -0.79
CA GLU A 85 -2.20 -0.70 -0.88
C GLU A 85 -2.24 -1.91 0.06
N ILE A 86 -3.06 -1.82 1.10
CA ILE A 86 -3.17 -2.80 2.17
C ILE A 86 -4.54 -3.47 2.07
N HIS A 87 -4.52 -4.79 2.02
CA HIS A 87 -5.73 -5.60 2.07
C HIS A 87 -5.90 -5.98 3.53
N ALA A 88 -6.98 -5.52 4.15
CA ALA A 88 -7.26 -5.76 5.55
C ALA A 88 -8.55 -6.56 5.70
N ASP A 89 -8.55 -7.51 6.62
CA ASP A 89 -9.78 -8.18 7.03
C ASP A 89 -10.53 -7.35 8.09
N ASN A 90 -11.61 -7.90 8.63
CA ASN A 90 -12.40 -7.22 9.65
C ASN A 90 -11.66 -7.09 11.02
N LYS A 91 -10.55 -7.80 11.26
CA LYS A 91 -9.86 -7.91 12.55
C LYS A 91 -8.80 -6.84 12.84
N LYS A 92 -8.63 -5.84 11.96
CA LYS A 92 -7.67 -4.71 12.03
C LYS A 92 -6.24 -5.06 11.57
N ASP A 93 -6.03 -6.28 11.10
CA ASP A 93 -4.74 -6.75 10.63
C ASP A 93 -4.69 -6.75 9.10
N ALA A 94 -3.52 -6.41 8.56
CA ALA A 94 -3.23 -6.56 7.14
C ALA A 94 -3.10 -8.05 6.80
N THR A 95 -3.86 -8.51 5.80
CA THR A 95 -3.71 -9.85 5.24
C THR A 95 -2.67 -9.88 4.13
N SER A 96 -2.56 -8.79 3.37
CA SER A 96 -1.51 -8.60 2.37
C SER A 96 -1.30 -7.11 2.09
N TRP A 97 -0.19 -6.78 1.43
CA TRP A 97 0.13 -5.41 1.07
C TRP A 97 1.01 -5.36 -0.18
N LYS A 98 1.04 -4.21 -0.84
CA LYS A 98 1.97 -3.91 -1.92
C LYS A 98 2.30 -2.42 -1.98
N ILE A 99 3.51 -2.12 -2.45
CA ILE A 99 3.96 -0.75 -2.69
C ILE A 99 3.19 -0.19 -3.89
N ARG A 100 2.71 1.05 -3.75
CA ARG A 100 2.08 1.82 -4.81
C ARG A 100 2.85 3.10 -5.05
N LYS A 101 2.75 3.60 -6.27
CA LYS A 101 3.16 4.96 -6.59
C LYS A 101 2.00 5.91 -6.31
N GLU A 102 2.32 7.14 -5.93
CA GLU A 102 1.33 8.18 -5.62
C GLU A 102 0.26 8.34 -6.72
N TYR A 103 0.67 8.34 -7.99
CA TYR A 103 -0.24 8.50 -9.13
C TYR A 103 -1.22 7.32 -9.32
N GLU A 104 -0.98 6.17 -8.68
CA GLU A 104 -1.87 5.00 -8.72
C GLU A 104 -2.97 5.09 -7.65
N ILE A 105 -2.88 6.06 -6.74
CA ILE A 105 -3.80 6.23 -5.62
C ILE A 105 -4.90 7.22 -6.05
N PRO A 106 -6.18 6.92 -5.76
CA PRO A 106 -7.26 7.86 -6.02
C PRO A 106 -7.00 9.21 -5.33
N ARG A 107 -7.18 10.32 -6.05
CA ARG A 107 -6.95 11.67 -5.48
C ARG A 107 -7.73 11.93 -4.19
N THR A 108 -8.98 11.48 -4.15
CA THR A 108 -9.85 11.58 -2.96
C THR A 108 -9.30 10.88 -1.72
N VAL A 109 -8.44 9.88 -1.92
CA VAL A 109 -7.76 9.13 -0.86
C VAL A 109 -6.46 9.84 -0.48
N LEU A 110 -5.69 10.31 -1.47
CA LEU A 110 -4.47 11.09 -1.23
C LEU A 110 -4.75 12.33 -0.38
N ASP A 111 -5.77 13.12 -0.74
CA ASP A 111 -6.16 14.34 -0.03
C ASP A 111 -6.45 14.08 1.46
N LYS A 112 -6.91 12.87 1.82
CA LYS A 112 -7.17 12.45 3.21
C LYS A 112 -5.98 11.82 3.92
N LEU A 113 -4.98 11.37 3.18
CA LEU A 113 -3.74 10.83 3.75
C LEU A 113 -2.77 11.96 4.16
N ASP A 114 -2.90 13.11 3.51
CA ASP A 114 -2.13 14.33 3.78
C ASP A 114 -2.79 15.25 4.84
N GLU A 115 -3.99 14.91 5.31
CA GLU A 115 -4.73 15.60 6.38
C GLU A 115 -4.29 15.16 7.79
#